data_AF-M4VBE4-F1
#
_entry.id   AF-M4VBE4-F1
#
_cell.length_a   1.000
_cell.length_b   1.000
_cell.length_c   1.000
_cell.angle_alpha   90.00
_cell.angle_beta   90.00
_cell.angle_gamma   90.00
#
_symmetry.space_group_name_H-M   'P 1'
#
loop_
_entity.id
_entity.type
_entity.pdbx_description
1 polymer ?
#
loop_
_entity_poly.entity_id
_entity_poly.type
_entity_poly.pdbx_seq_one_letter_code
_entity_poly.pdbx_strand_id
1 'polypeptide(L)'
;MFKTFKSRLVFCCSSVFLLFASCAPQGNSQNKFGPDPIVNFNEEAKPTNIIPPPQNGVEYQQPPEVLTNSNGDEIQLNRTQLTSPRVHYTSSDRKLVVTANVAILDENRQPVIEKSISLSGVHSTNEMSFLLSDEIPSTDPKLKIKGLAHCLSQTRSQQVSCEHVIVDIVVSYDNKFYSEQIEVDRTKPSTPPSELTPPSNSSPQQNGNGNTVTPDDDSSDTDDNTDEDEDADQSGMQDEGSDGAAPGRYEGGLNTTNLREIFTTPAPSTPAPSTPAPPAEAPPQTAPPSAPQETPPAPTPTPVPPATPAPQPAPAPVAPAPTPAPAAPAEPPAQPKDSTPNTGNKQNRPLTPDTTQTPRGEVRPRNQAVGFPNRGRLQNATSMMTRSEALARQAYFEVAAPNMNKHFATYDMAEMIVRAGAFMNLNYTKKVYLSRVSARSGGRLPPSASHQIGNDVDLGYPTDTANKFPLTVNNRGSHLDRNYSVEKTYNLFKYLFSQTDIKVDRIFIDQKVKNALCAHAKSKNELNGSDKDLVKRMFDNLQHVRGHRDHFHLRIKCSSHDPGCRGFNYRKIDSCS
;
A
#
# COMPACT_ATOMS: atom_id res chain seq x y z
N MET A 1 -62.38 -33.20 -21.92
CA MET A 1 -62.47 -32.14 -22.95
C MET A 1 -61.15 -31.36 -23.00
N PHE A 2 -60.94 -30.61 -24.08
CA PHE A 2 -60.02 -29.47 -24.31
C PHE A 2 -59.48 -28.70 -23.07
N LYS A 3 -58.30 -28.04 -23.11
CA LYS A 3 -57.30 -27.88 -24.19
C LYS A 3 -55.88 -27.59 -23.65
N THR A 4 -54.88 -28.13 -24.32
CA THR A 4 -53.47 -27.71 -24.25
C THR A 4 -53.23 -26.33 -24.85
N PHE A 5 -52.16 -25.65 -24.41
CA PHE A 5 -51.34 -24.84 -25.31
C PHE A 5 -49.85 -24.97 -24.94
N LYS A 6 -49.02 -25.25 -25.94
CA LYS A 6 -47.55 -25.12 -25.92
C LYS A 6 -47.18 -24.21 -27.08
N SER A 7 -46.16 -23.37 -26.92
CA SER A 7 -45.47 -22.74 -28.05
C SER A 7 -44.02 -23.18 -28.09
N ARG A 8 -43.41 -23.13 -29.27
CA ARG A 8 -42.02 -23.56 -29.53
C ARG A 8 -41.16 -22.34 -29.83
N LEU A 9 -39.90 -22.37 -29.39
CA LEU A 9 -38.85 -21.56 -30.00
C LEU A 9 -38.08 -22.44 -31.00
N VAL A 10 -37.59 -21.83 -32.09
CA VAL A 10 -36.95 -22.53 -33.21
C VAL A 10 -35.45 -22.26 -33.20
N PHE A 11 -34.64 -23.31 -33.30
CA PHE A 11 -33.22 -23.20 -33.65
C PHE A 11 -33.05 -23.51 -35.14
N CYS A 12 -32.47 -22.57 -35.89
CA CYS A 12 -31.98 -22.83 -37.24
C CYS A 12 -30.56 -23.39 -37.17
N CYS A 13 -30.31 -24.48 -37.90
CA CYS A 13 -28.97 -24.96 -38.19
C CYS A 13 -28.97 -25.43 -39.65
N SER A 14 -28.22 -24.75 -40.51
CA SER A 14 -28.27 -24.96 -41.96
C SER A 14 -27.10 -25.82 -42.43
N SER A 15 -27.40 -27.01 -42.95
CA SER A 15 -26.42 -27.91 -43.56
C SER A 15 -26.03 -27.46 -44.98
N VAL A 16 -24.76 -27.64 -45.33
CA VAL A 16 -24.26 -27.67 -46.73
C VAL A 16 -23.47 -28.98 -46.91
N PHE A 17 -23.44 -29.53 -48.12
CA PHE A 17 -23.29 -30.98 -48.37
C PHE A 17 -22.35 -31.27 -49.56
N LEU A 18 -21.54 -32.35 -49.48
CA LEU A 18 -20.81 -33.04 -50.59
C LEU A 18 -19.67 -32.23 -51.27
N LEU A 19 -18.60 -32.82 -51.85
CA LEU A 19 -18.44 -34.13 -52.52
C LEU A 19 -17.11 -34.90 -52.22
N PHE A 20 -17.16 -36.21 -52.52
CA PHE A 20 -16.13 -37.18 -53.00
C PHE A 20 -14.82 -36.62 -53.65
N ALA A 21 -13.65 -37.28 -53.70
CA ALA A 21 -13.07 -38.55 -53.18
C ALA A 21 -11.50 -38.44 -53.29
N SER A 22 -10.58 -39.44 -53.30
CA SER A 22 -10.57 -40.91 -53.37
C SER A 22 -9.22 -41.50 -52.82
N CYS A 23 -8.91 -42.79 -53.03
CA CYS A 23 -7.80 -43.52 -52.39
C CYS A 23 -6.62 -43.99 -53.29
N ALA A 24 -5.38 -43.86 -52.75
CA ALA A 24 -4.21 -44.77 -52.93
C ALA A 24 -3.57 -44.92 -54.35
N PRO A 25 -2.38 -45.58 -54.52
CA PRO A 25 -1.51 -46.25 -53.54
C PRO A 25 -0.01 -45.79 -53.57
N GLN A 26 0.89 -46.66 -53.07
CA GLN A 26 2.31 -46.44 -52.76
C GLN A 26 3.25 -46.25 -53.96
N GLY A 27 4.39 -45.59 -53.74
CA GLY A 27 5.58 -45.63 -54.60
C GLY A 27 6.87 -45.58 -53.76
N ASN A 28 7.80 -46.50 -53.99
CA ASN A 28 9.05 -46.63 -53.23
C ASN A 28 10.26 -46.21 -54.10
N SER A 29 11.09 -45.28 -53.62
CA SER A 29 12.42 -45.05 -54.20
C SER A 29 13.43 -44.58 -53.14
N GLN A 30 14.58 -45.24 -53.10
CA GLN A 30 15.76 -44.76 -52.39
C GLN A 30 16.45 -43.68 -53.23
N ASN A 31 17.08 -42.68 -52.59
CA ASN A 31 18.47 -42.30 -52.89
C ASN A 31 19.05 -41.27 -51.90
N LYS A 32 20.29 -41.54 -51.50
CA LYS A 32 21.40 -40.60 -51.21
C LYS A 32 21.16 -39.35 -50.34
N PHE A 33 21.86 -39.36 -49.20
CA PHE A 33 22.35 -38.14 -48.56
C PHE A 33 23.14 -37.26 -49.55
N GLY A 34 22.86 -35.96 -49.53
CA GLY A 34 23.78 -34.90 -49.94
C GLY A 34 23.92 -33.91 -48.76
N PRO A 35 25.02 -33.15 -48.67
CA PRO A 35 25.20 -32.16 -47.60
C PRO A 35 24.23 -30.99 -47.76
N ASP A 36 23.71 -30.48 -46.65
CA ASP A 36 22.80 -29.32 -46.63
C ASP A 36 23.46 -28.04 -47.19
N PRO A 37 22.70 -27.18 -47.89
CA PRO A 37 23.21 -25.91 -48.36
C PRO A 37 23.46 -24.95 -47.19
N ILE A 38 24.62 -24.29 -47.19
CA ILE A 38 24.96 -23.26 -46.19
C ILE A 38 24.00 -22.07 -46.34
N VAL A 39 23.10 -21.89 -45.37
CA VAL A 39 22.20 -20.73 -45.31
C VAL A 39 22.99 -19.51 -44.84
N ASN A 40 23.36 -18.64 -45.78
CA ASN A 40 23.98 -17.35 -45.48
C ASN A 40 22.99 -16.40 -44.79
N PHE A 41 23.06 -16.32 -43.46
CA PHE A 41 22.39 -15.29 -42.67
C PHE A 41 23.12 -13.93 -42.78
N ASN A 42 23.14 -13.37 -43.99
CA ASN A 42 23.42 -11.96 -44.24
C ASN A 42 22.11 -11.21 -44.53
N GLU A 43 21.21 -11.20 -43.55
CA GLU A 43 20.06 -10.30 -43.54
C GLU A 43 20.37 -9.17 -42.55
N GLU A 44 20.53 -7.95 -43.06
CA GLU A 44 20.82 -6.78 -42.23
C GLU A 44 19.62 -6.51 -41.31
N ALA A 45 19.80 -6.76 -40.02
CA ALA A 45 18.83 -6.41 -39.00
C ALA A 45 18.66 -4.89 -38.94
N LYS A 46 17.69 -4.37 -39.70
CA LYS A 46 17.30 -2.96 -39.68
C LYS A 46 17.10 -2.52 -38.23
N PRO A 47 17.70 -1.41 -37.78
CA PRO A 47 17.55 -0.97 -36.41
C PRO A 47 16.07 -0.75 -36.12
N THR A 48 15.56 -1.43 -35.09
CA THR A 48 14.20 -1.22 -34.61
C THR A 48 14.00 0.23 -34.22
N ASN A 49 12.84 0.79 -34.54
CA ASN A 49 12.52 2.19 -34.25
C ASN A 49 12.73 2.48 -32.76
N ILE A 50 13.79 3.23 -32.46
CA ILE A 50 13.96 3.86 -31.15
C ILE A 50 12.80 4.83 -31.00
N ILE A 51 11.86 4.51 -30.11
CA ILE A 51 10.77 5.40 -29.75
C ILE A 51 11.43 6.69 -29.23
N PRO A 52 11.28 7.85 -29.88
CA PRO A 52 11.88 9.07 -29.39
C PRO A 52 11.29 9.40 -28.01
N PRO A 53 12.08 9.96 -27.08
CA PRO A 53 11.52 10.46 -25.83
C PRO A 53 10.41 11.47 -26.16
N PRO A 54 9.29 11.50 -25.40
CA PRO A 54 8.11 12.29 -25.76
C PRO A 54 8.42 13.79 -25.75
N GLN A 55 8.80 14.31 -26.92
CA GLN A 55 9.03 15.73 -27.17
C GLN A 55 7.73 16.39 -27.61
N ASN A 56 6.91 16.75 -26.63
CA ASN A 56 5.98 17.87 -26.68
C ASN A 56 5.71 18.31 -25.25
N GLY A 57 5.79 19.61 -24.97
CA GLY A 57 5.26 20.15 -23.72
C GLY A 57 3.75 20.02 -23.76
N VAL A 58 3.17 19.25 -22.82
CA VAL A 58 1.72 19.20 -22.67
C VAL A 58 1.28 20.53 -22.09
N GLU A 59 0.60 21.35 -22.91
CA GLU A 59 0.01 22.60 -22.47
C GLU A 59 -0.98 22.35 -21.33
N TYR A 60 -0.81 23.06 -20.22
CA TYR A 60 -1.59 22.82 -19.01
C TYR A 60 -3.04 23.27 -19.20
N GLN A 61 -3.90 22.31 -19.55
CA GLN A 61 -5.33 22.45 -19.35
C GLN A 61 -5.58 22.54 -17.84
N GLN A 62 -6.16 23.66 -17.41
CA GLN A 62 -6.61 23.81 -16.02
C GLN A 62 -7.61 22.69 -15.70
N PRO A 63 -7.66 22.18 -14.45
CA PRO A 63 -8.68 21.21 -14.04
C PRO A 63 -10.06 21.78 -14.40
N PRO A 64 -10.89 21.05 -15.14
CA PRO A 64 -12.01 21.64 -15.84
C PRO A 64 -13.05 22.17 -14.83
N GLU A 65 -13.56 23.38 -15.06
CA GLU A 65 -14.67 23.92 -14.25
C GLU A 65 -15.95 23.06 -14.36
N VAL A 66 -16.04 22.22 -15.40
CA VAL A 66 -17.16 21.30 -15.64
C VAL A 66 -16.63 19.88 -15.86
N LEU A 67 -17.02 18.96 -14.97
CA LEU A 67 -16.79 17.53 -15.13
C LEU A 67 -18.04 16.87 -15.72
N THR A 68 -17.92 16.24 -16.89
CA THR A 68 -19.02 15.44 -17.47
C THR A 68 -18.94 14.00 -16.97
N ASN A 69 -20.02 13.45 -16.41
CA ASN A 69 -20.07 12.05 -15.99
C ASN A 69 -20.31 11.08 -17.17
N SER A 70 -20.24 9.78 -16.88
CA SER A 70 -20.57 8.67 -17.81
C SER A 70 -21.96 8.72 -18.46
N ASN A 71 -22.89 9.55 -17.96
CA ASN A 71 -24.26 9.70 -18.44
C ASN A 71 -24.49 11.01 -19.22
N GLY A 72 -23.45 11.86 -19.37
CA GLY A 72 -23.55 13.17 -20.01
C GLY A 72 -24.07 14.29 -19.11
N ASP A 73 -24.15 14.08 -17.79
CA ASP A 73 -24.46 15.15 -16.83
C ASP A 73 -23.23 16.03 -16.58
N GLU A 74 -23.41 17.35 -16.64
CA GLU A 74 -22.37 18.34 -16.32
C GLU A 74 -22.37 18.70 -14.83
N ILE A 75 -21.22 18.49 -14.17
CA ILE A 75 -20.98 18.83 -12.77
C ILE A 75 -20.09 20.07 -12.71
N GLN A 76 -20.62 21.17 -12.18
CA GLN A 76 -19.88 22.40 -11.94
C GLN A 76 -18.95 22.21 -10.72
N LEU A 77 -17.65 22.29 -10.95
CA LEU A 77 -16.60 22.22 -9.92
C LEU A 77 -16.23 23.64 -9.47
N ASN A 78 -15.80 23.80 -8.21
CA ASN A 78 -15.42 25.11 -7.62
C ASN A 78 -16.56 26.17 -7.61
N ARG A 79 -17.80 25.75 -7.88
CA ARG A 79 -19.03 26.57 -7.83
C ARG A 79 -19.94 26.22 -6.63
N THR A 80 -19.44 25.41 -5.71
CA THR A 80 -20.03 25.15 -4.39
C THR A 80 -19.01 25.58 -3.33
N GLN A 81 -19.47 26.02 -2.17
CA GLN A 81 -18.64 26.23 -0.99
C GLN A 81 -19.29 25.60 0.24
N LEU A 82 -18.48 25.02 1.12
CA LEU A 82 -18.91 24.51 2.42
C LEU A 82 -18.30 25.37 3.54
N THR A 83 -19.12 25.85 4.46
CA THR A 83 -18.65 26.54 5.68
C THR A 83 -19.04 25.78 6.94
N SER A 84 -18.12 25.75 7.90
CA SER A 84 -18.21 24.99 9.16
C SER A 84 -18.62 23.50 9.01
N PRO A 85 -18.06 22.74 8.04
CA PRO A 85 -18.41 21.32 7.90
C PRO A 85 -18.01 20.52 9.15
N ARG A 86 -18.90 19.62 9.58
CA ARG A 86 -18.69 18.68 10.68
C ARG A 86 -19.17 17.30 10.25
N VAL A 87 -18.39 16.27 10.55
CA VAL A 87 -18.74 14.88 10.22
C VAL A 87 -18.73 14.03 11.48
N HIS A 88 -19.84 13.34 11.72
CA HIS A 88 -20.03 12.47 12.87
C HIS A 88 -20.37 11.05 12.42
N TYR A 89 -19.43 10.13 12.62
CA TYR A 89 -19.64 8.69 12.45
C TYR A 89 -19.91 8.03 13.82
N THR A 90 -20.97 7.22 13.90
CA THR A 90 -21.34 6.43 15.06
C THR A 90 -21.21 4.95 14.71
N SER A 91 -20.17 4.29 15.24
CA SER A 91 -19.79 2.93 14.82
C SER A 91 -20.73 1.82 15.28
N SER A 92 -21.45 1.98 16.40
CA SER A 92 -22.49 1.04 16.85
C SER A 92 -23.62 0.94 15.82
N ASP A 93 -24.05 2.09 15.32
CA ASP A 93 -25.23 2.25 14.48
C ASP A 93 -24.87 2.21 12.99
N ARG A 94 -23.56 2.31 12.68
CA ARG A 94 -22.99 2.57 11.35
C ARG A 94 -23.60 3.81 10.67
N LYS A 95 -24.08 4.77 11.47
CA LYS A 95 -24.66 6.04 11.00
C LYS A 95 -23.54 7.06 10.75
N LEU A 96 -23.56 7.68 9.58
CA LEU A 96 -22.76 8.87 9.27
C LEU A 96 -23.69 10.07 9.17
N VAL A 97 -23.32 11.18 9.80
CA VAL A 97 -24.01 12.47 9.76
C VAL A 97 -23.01 13.54 9.32
N VAL A 98 -23.43 14.41 8.40
CA VAL A 98 -22.65 15.56 7.90
C VAL A 98 -23.49 16.81 8.06
N THR A 99 -23.00 17.79 8.84
CA THR A 99 -23.62 19.11 8.94
C THR A 99 -22.68 20.19 8.42
N ALA A 100 -23.23 21.16 7.70
CA ALA A 100 -22.49 22.30 7.12
C ALA A 100 -23.49 23.40 6.71
N ASN A 101 -23.00 24.58 6.33
CA ASN A 101 -23.73 25.46 5.42
C ASN A 101 -23.15 25.29 4.01
N VAL A 102 -24.02 25.06 3.02
CA VAL A 102 -23.69 24.97 1.61
C VAL A 102 -24.04 26.28 0.93
N ALA A 103 -23.11 26.86 0.18
CA ALA A 103 -23.37 27.94 -0.75
C ALA A 103 -23.19 27.46 -2.20
N ILE A 104 -24.10 27.86 -3.11
CA ILE A 104 -23.90 27.75 -4.56
C ILE A 104 -23.42 29.11 -5.06
N LEU A 105 -22.32 29.14 -5.80
CA LEU A 105 -21.66 30.36 -6.25
C LEU A 105 -21.93 30.65 -7.74
N ASP A 106 -22.08 31.93 -8.08
CA ASP A 106 -22.22 32.39 -9.46
C ASP A 106 -20.88 32.44 -10.22
N GLU A 107 -20.88 33.00 -11.44
CA GLU A 107 -19.69 33.22 -12.24
C GLU A 107 -18.66 34.13 -11.53
N ASN A 108 -19.14 35.12 -10.75
CA ASN A 108 -18.36 36.08 -9.97
C ASN A 108 -18.03 35.60 -8.54
N ARG A 109 -18.27 34.32 -8.23
CA ARG A 109 -18.10 33.69 -6.91
C ARG A 109 -18.93 34.30 -5.77
N GLN A 110 -20.04 34.94 -6.08
CA GLN A 110 -21.03 35.42 -5.11
C GLN A 110 -22.06 34.31 -4.80
N PRO A 111 -22.54 34.17 -3.56
CA PRO A 111 -23.54 33.17 -3.21
C PRO A 111 -24.91 33.51 -3.83
N VAL A 112 -25.44 32.58 -4.63
CA VAL A 112 -26.80 32.63 -5.21
C VAL A 112 -27.81 31.98 -4.27
N ILE A 113 -27.38 30.92 -3.58
CA ILE A 113 -28.13 30.16 -2.59
C ILE A 113 -27.21 29.86 -1.43
N GLU A 114 -27.71 29.98 -0.21
CA GLU A 114 -27.09 29.45 1.01
C GLU A 114 -28.11 28.58 1.76
N LYS A 115 -27.72 27.38 2.22
CA LYS A 115 -28.56 26.49 3.03
C LYS A 115 -27.74 25.74 4.08
N SER A 116 -28.19 25.74 5.33
CA SER A 116 -27.74 24.80 6.37
C SER A 116 -28.28 23.38 6.11
N ILE A 117 -27.41 22.38 6.14
CA ILE A 117 -27.74 20.97 5.88
C ILE A 117 -27.46 20.07 7.09
N SER A 118 -28.24 19.00 7.21
CA SER A 118 -27.90 17.81 7.99
C SER A 118 -28.15 16.60 7.10
N LEU A 119 -27.09 16.05 6.50
CA LEU A 119 -27.20 14.86 5.66
C LEU A 119 -26.87 13.63 6.51
N SER A 120 -27.65 12.56 6.43
CA SER A 120 -27.27 11.30 7.07
C SER A 120 -27.65 10.04 6.31
N GLY A 121 -26.97 8.95 6.66
CA GLY A 121 -27.16 7.62 6.10
C GLY A 121 -26.56 6.55 7.01
N VAL A 122 -26.87 5.29 6.72
CA VAL A 122 -26.36 4.11 7.44
C VAL A 122 -25.83 3.11 6.42
N HIS A 123 -24.67 2.50 6.67
CA HIS A 123 -24.05 1.54 5.76
C HIS A 123 -24.05 0.10 6.29
N SER A 124 -24.04 -0.88 5.39
CA SER A 124 -23.84 -2.28 5.73
C SER A 124 -22.34 -2.60 5.98
N THR A 125 -22.04 -3.75 6.60
CA THR A 125 -20.66 -4.14 6.97
C THR A 125 -19.71 -4.35 5.78
N ASN A 126 -20.25 -4.44 4.57
CA ASN A 126 -19.53 -4.86 3.36
C ASN A 126 -19.56 -3.75 2.28
N GLU A 127 -20.17 -2.61 2.58
CA GLU A 127 -20.52 -1.54 1.64
C GLU A 127 -19.56 -0.37 1.83
N MET A 128 -18.58 -0.29 0.92
CA MET A 128 -17.55 0.77 0.91
C MET A 128 -18.13 2.15 0.55
N SER A 129 -19.37 2.24 0.05
CA SER A 129 -19.94 3.51 -0.44
C SER A 129 -21.46 3.53 -0.38
N PHE A 130 -22.05 4.61 0.13
CA PHE A 130 -23.48 4.74 0.39
C PHE A 130 -23.97 6.20 0.33
N LEU A 131 -25.28 6.40 0.21
CA LEU A 131 -25.89 7.72 0.10
C LEU A 131 -26.27 8.33 1.45
N LEU A 132 -25.97 9.62 1.61
CA LEU A 132 -26.47 10.49 2.68
C LEU A 132 -27.64 11.32 2.14
N SER A 133 -28.73 11.38 2.91
CA SER A 133 -29.93 12.14 2.58
C SER A 133 -30.15 13.28 3.58
N ASP A 134 -30.62 14.41 3.07
CA ASP A 134 -30.99 15.58 3.87
C ASP A 134 -32.14 15.25 4.84
N GLU A 135 -31.87 15.38 6.14
CA GLU A 135 -32.82 15.16 7.24
C GLU A 135 -33.87 16.28 7.30
N ILE A 136 -33.59 17.45 6.70
CA ILE A 136 -34.52 18.59 6.60
C ILE A 136 -34.61 19.02 5.12
N PRO A 137 -35.48 18.40 4.31
CA PRO A 137 -35.62 18.70 2.88
C PRO A 137 -35.81 20.20 2.58
N SER A 138 -35.30 20.64 1.43
CA SER A 138 -35.50 22.01 0.95
C SER A 138 -36.99 22.33 0.73
N THR A 139 -37.40 23.54 1.09
CA THR A 139 -38.71 24.10 0.71
C THR A 139 -38.73 24.63 -0.72
N ASP A 140 -37.57 24.96 -1.31
CA ASP A 140 -37.41 25.18 -2.74
C ASP A 140 -37.32 23.82 -3.45
N PRO A 141 -38.30 23.44 -4.31
CA PRO A 141 -38.30 22.17 -5.03
C PRO A 141 -37.20 22.07 -6.12
N LYS A 142 -36.59 23.20 -6.52
CA LYS A 142 -35.42 23.20 -7.42
C LYS A 142 -34.14 22.74 -6.74
N LEU A 143 -34.02 22.95 -5.42
CA LEU A 143 -32.79 22.67 -4.66
C LEU A 143 -32.86 21.28 -4.01
N LYS A 144 -31.99 20.37 -4.43
CA LYS A 144 -31.82 19.04 -3.84
C LYS A 144 -30.37 18.85 -3.42
N ILE A 145 -30.14 18.33 -2.22
CA ILE A 145 -28.80 18.07 -1.70
C ILE A 145 -28.72 16.61 -1.23
N LYS A 146 -27.62 15.94 -1.59
CA LYS A 146 -27.27 14.57 -1.20
C LYS A 146 -25.78 14.51 -0.91
N GLY A 147 -25.36 13.50 -0.17
CA GLY A 147 -23.95 13.12 -0.05
C GLY A 147 -23.74 11.73 -0.63
N LEU A 148 -22.59 11.49 -1.24
CA LEU A 148 -22.06 10.16 -1.53
C LEU A 148 -20.85 9.95 -0.63
N ALA A 149 -20.97 9.05 0.35
CA ALA A 149 -19.90 8.72 1.28
C ALA A 149 -19.11 7.51 0.77
N HIS A 150 -17.78 7.61 0.80
CA HIS A 150 -16.82 6.58 0.43
C HIS A 150 -15.92 6.29 1.64
N CYS A 151 -16.06 5.12 2.25
CA CYS A 151 -15.36 4.76 3.49
C CYS A 151 -14.05 4.04 3.19
N LEU A 152 -12.95 4.57 3.72
CA LEU A 152 -11.59 4.18 3.35
C LEU A 152 -10.93 3.20 4.34
N SER A 153 -11.63 2.81 5.41
CA SER A 153 -11.11 1.95 6.46
C SER A 153 -11.88 0.64 6.63
N GLN A 154 -11.19 -0.36 7.17
CA GLN A 154 -11.77 -1.64 7.57
C GLN A 154 -11.25 -2.03 8.95
N THR A 155 -12.09 -2.69 9.73
CA THR A 155 -11.75 -3.24 11.05
C THR A 155 -10.77 -4.42 10.92
N ARG A 156 -10.20 -4.88 12.04
CA ARG A 156 -9.43 -6.14 12.09
C ARG A 156 -10.26 -7.37 11.65
N SER A 157 -11.60 -7.30 11.72
CA SER A 157 -12.54 -8.31 11.24
C SER A 157 -12.94 -8.15 9.76
N GLN A 158 -12.26 -7.28 8.99
CA GLN A 158 -12.53 -6.97 7.58
C GLN A 158 -13.92 -6.36 7.31
N GLN A 159 -14.57 -5.81 8.34
CA GLN A 159 -15.82 -5.06 8.20
C GLN A 159 -15.49 -3.61 7.84
N VAL A 160 -16.25 -3.01 6.92
CA VAL A 160 -16.09 -1.60 6.53
C VAL A 160 -16.31 -0.69 7.74
N SER A 161 -15.42 0.31 7.90
CA SER A 161 -15.53 1.37 8.90
C SER A 161 -15.38 2.73 8.22
N CYS A 162 -16.19 3.70 8.63
CA CYS A 162 -16.17 5.08 8.13
C CYS A 162 -15.46 6.05 9.12
N GLU A 163 -14.50 5.53 9.90
CA GLU A 163 -13.58 6.34 10.73
C GLU A 163 -12.65 7.20 9.86
N HIS A 164 -12.27 6.68 8.69
CA HIS A 164 -11.69 7.43 7.59
C HIS A 164 -12.70 7.42 6.42
N VAL A 165 -13.14 8.59 5.96
CA VAL A 165 -14.23 8.71 4.97
C VAL A 165 -14.08 9.96 4.11
N ILE A 166 -14.36 9.83 2.82
CA ILE A 166 -14.54 10.95 1.89
C ILE A 166 -16.06 11.09 1.65
N VAL A 167 -16.56 12.33 1.62
CA VAL A 167 -17.96 12.62 1.29
C VAL A 167 -18.00 13.63 0.15
N ASP A 168 -18.48 13.19 -1.01
CA ASP A 168 -18.86 14.07 -2.11
C ASP A 168 -20.25 14.65 -1.83
N ILE A 169 -20.32 15.93 -1.50
CA ILE A 169 -21.57 16.68 -1.40
C ILE A 169 -21.99 17.03 -2.82
N VAL A 170 -23.18 16.56 -3.22
CA VAL A 170 -23.76 16.81 -4.54
C VAL A 170 -25.01 17.67 -4.36
N VAL A 171 -25.05 18.78 -5.09
CA VAL A 171 -26.18 19.71 -5.13
C VAL A 171 -26.75 19.68 -6.53
N SER A 172 -28.06 19.49 -6.64
CA SER A 172 -28.80 19.76 -7.87
C SER A 172 -29.60 21.04 -7.68
N TYR A 173 -29.41 22.01 -8.56
CA TYR A 173 -30.18 23.26 -8.59
C TYR A 173 -30.49 23.66 -10.04
N ASP A 174 -31.75 23.95 -10.31
CA ASP A 174 -32.30 24.29 -11.62
C ASP A 174 -31.84 23.37 -12.78
N ASN A 175 -31.78 22.07 -12.49
CA ASN A 175 -31.30 20.97 -13.34
C ASN A 175 -29.78 20.98 -13.67
N LYS A 176 -28.99 21.88 -13.05
CA LYS A 176 -27.53 21.78 -13.03
C LYS A 176 -27.06 20.98 -11.83
N PHE A 177 -25.89 20.34 -11.94
CA PHE A 177 -25.21 19.70 -10.81
C PHE A 177 -23.98 20.48 -10.39
N TYR A 178 -23.73 20.51 -9.09
CA TYR A 178 -22.59 21.17 -8.45
C TYR A 178 -22.05 20.22 -7.38
N SER A 179 -20.74 20.23 -7.11
CA SER A 179 -20.20 19.37 -6.05
C SER A 179 -18.97 19.93 -5.35
N GLU A 180 -18.96 19.80 -4.03
CA GLU A 180 -17.80 20.00 -3.16
C GLU A 180 -17.53 18.73 -2.32
N GLN A 181 -16.28 18.52 -1.91
CA GLN A 181 -15.83 17.31 -1.24
C GLN A 181 -15.35 17.59 0.20
N ILE A 182 -15.57 16.63 1.10
CA ILE A 182 -15.05 16.64 2.47
C ILE A 182 -14.23 15.36 2.69
N GLU A 183 -12.97 15.49 3.08
CA GLU A 183 -12.18 14.36 3.60
C GLU A 183 -12.15 14.37 5.13
N VAL A 184 -12.25 13.19 5.75
CA VAL A 184 -12.28 13.04 7.21
C VAL A 184 -11.34 11.93 7.65
N ASP A 185 -10.43 12.27 8.56
CA ASP A 185 -9.44 11.37 9.14
C ASP A 185 -9.55 11.43 10.67
N ARG A 186 -10.28 10.49 11.29
CA ARG A 186 -10.42 10.44 12.76
C ARG A 186 -9.18 9.82 13.41
N THR A 187 -8.12 10.61 13.55
CA THR A 187 -6.90 10.24 14.30
C THR A 187 -7.13 10.22 15.82
N LYS A 188 -7.93 9.24 16.28
CA LYS A 188 -8.29 8.98 17.70
C LYS A 188 -9.21 10.06 18.32
N PRO A 189 -10.06 9.74 19.31
CA PRO A 189 -10.79 10.76 20.06
C PRO A 189 -9.81 11.51 20.98
N SER A 190 -9.79 12.84 20.90
CA SER A 190 -9.13 13.65 21.92
C SER A 190 -9.88 13.53 23.25
N THR A 191 -9.14 13.36 24.34
CA THR A 191 -9.71 13.27 25.69
C THR A 191 -10.46 14.57 26.00
N PRO A 192 -11.71 14.55 26.50
CA PRO A 192 -12.38 15.77 26.94
C PRO A 192 -11.53 16.47 28.02
N PRO A 193 -11.48 17.82 28.03
CA PRO A 193 -10.60 18.55 28.93
C PRO A 193 -10.95 18.25 30.38
N SER A 194 -9.99 17.65 31.10
CA SER A 194 -10.17 17.29 32.51
C SER A 194 -10.35 18.56 33.35
N GLU A 195 -11.42 18.60 34.15
CA GLU A 195 -11.79 19.77 34.92
C GLU A 195 -10.80 19.99 36.07
N LEU A 196 -10.08 21.13 36.03
CA LEU A 196 -8.98 21.43 36.94
C LEU A 196 -9.49 21.67 38.37
N THR A 197 -9.47 20.63 39.21
CA THR A 197 -9.57 20.80 40.66
C THR A 197 -8.25 21.35 41.24
N PRO A 198 -8.30 22.33 42.16
CA PRO A 198 -7.09 22.95 42.71
C PRO A 198 -6.35 22.01 43.67
N PRO A 199 -5.01 22.10 43.78
CA PRO A 199 -4.21 21.19 44.59
C PRO A 199 -4.43 21.41 46.10
N SER A 200 -4.75 20.31 46.80
CA SER A 200 -4.78 20.28 48.26
C SER A 200 -3.38 20.03 48.82
N ASN A 201 -2.89 20.93 49.68
CA ASN A 201 -1.59 20.79 50.34
C ASN A 201 -1.66 19.82 51.53
N SER A 202 -0.98 18.68 51.44
CA SER A 202 -0.48 17.98 52.63
C SER A 202 0.74 17.13 52.35
N SER A 203 1.67 17.13 53.31
CA SER A 203 2.84 16.23 53.39
C SER A 203 3.07 15.91 54.88
N PRO A 204 4.04 15.07 55.26
CA PRO A 204 3.80 13.64 55.41
C PRO A 204 3.87 13.19 56.87
N GLN A 205 3.44 11.94 57.14
CA GLN A 205 3.78 11.24 58.39
C GLN A 205 4.47 9.90 58.11
N GLN A 206 5.45 9.58 58.96
CA GLN A 206 6.22 8.35 58.97
C GLN A 206 5.66 7.37 60.02
N ASN A 207 6.32 6.21 60.14
CA ASN A 207 6.16 5.11 61.11
C ASN A 207 5.12 4.04 60.70
N GLY A 208 5.45 2.73 60.75
CA GLY A 208 6.76 2.13 60.99
C GLY A 208 6.75 0.63 61.29
N ASN A 209 7.90 -0.02 61.13
CA ASN A 209 8.35 -1.34 61.63
C ASN A 209 7.45 -2.60 61.46
N GLY A 210 8.00 -3.64 60.83
CA GLY A 210 7.53 -5.02 60.91
C GLY A 210 8.61 -5.99 60.43
N ASN A 211 9.18 -6.81 61.33
CA ASN A 211 10.42 -7.57 61.11
C ASN A 211 10.17 -9.09 61.23
N THR A 212 10.40 -9.87 60.17
CA THR A 212 10.72 -11.33 60.18
C THR A 212 11.34 -11.67 58.81
N VAL A 213 12.62 -12.06 58.72
CA VAL A 213 13.21 -13.40 59.00
C VAL A 213 12.85 -14.43 57.93
N THR A 214 13.89 -14.97 57.26
CA THR A 214 13.86 -16.03 56.25
C THR A 214 13.74 -17.43 56.88
N PRO A 215 13.50 -18.47 56.07
CA PRO A 215 14.66 -19.27 55.61
C PRO A 215 14.65 -19.55 54.10
N ASP A 216 15.78 -20.08 53.62
CA ASP A 216 16.04 -20.53 52.26
C ASP A 216 15.39 -21.90 51.97
N ASP A 217 15.05 -22.18 50.70
CA ASP A 217 15.14 -23.55 50.15
C ASP A 217 15.27 -23.55 48.60
N ASP A 218 15.68 -24.70 48.05
CA ASP A 218 16.29 -24.92 46.73
C ASP A 218 15.30 -25.12 45.54
N SER A 219 15.84 -25.31 44.32
CA SER A 219 15.21 -25.73 43.04
C SER A 219 14.42 -24.67 42.24
N SER A 220 14.43 -24.65 40.89
CA SER A 220 15.26 -25.39 39.90
C SER A 220 15.23 -24.68 38.53
N ASP A 221 16.23 -24.94 37.68
CA ASP A 221 16.31 -24.42 36.30
C ASP A 221 15.12 -24.81 35.40
N THR A 222 14.75 -23.90 34.48
CA THR A 222 14.07 -24.22 33.21
C THR A 222 14.67 -23.35 32.09
N ASP A 223 14.68 -23.87 30.86
CA ASP A 223 15.65 -23.47 29.83
C ASP A 223 15.49 -22.06 29.21
N ASP A 224 16.64 -21.47 28.89
CA ASP A 224 16.83 -20.23 28.13
C ASP A 224 16.16 -20.28 26.74
N ASN A 225 15.05 -19.56 26.60
CA ASN A 225 14.62 -18.97 25.34
C ASN A 225 14.49 -17.46 25.54
N THR A 226 15.52 -16.73 25.12
CA THR A 226 15.63 -15.27 25.24
C THR A 226 14.80 -14.54 24.16
N ASP A 227 13.47 -14.63 24.28
CA ASP A 227 12.55 -13.64 23.71
C ASP A 227 12.50 -12.42 24.67
N GLU A 228 13.10 -11.30 24.24
CA GLU A 228 13.14 -10.06 25.04
C GLU A 228 11.82 -9.29 24.96
N ASP A 229 10.89 -9.55 25.89
CA ASP A 229 9.71 -8.72 26.14
C ASP A 229 10.11 -7.36 26.76
N GLU A 230 10.47 -6.38 25.92
CA GLU A 230 10.62 -4.97 26.34
C GLU A 230 9.26 -4.27 26.45
N ASP A 231 8.68 -4.26 27.66
CA ASP A 231 7.57 -3.39 28.05
C ASP A 231 8.01 -1.90 28.04
N ALA A 232 7.88 -1.25 26.88
CA ALA A 232 8.30 0.13 26.65
C ALA A 232 7.12 1.12 26.73
N ASP A 233 7.05 1.84 27.86
CA ASP A 233 6.08 2.87 28.23
C ASP A 233 5.69 3.84 27.09
N GLN A 234 4.42 3.84 26.68
CA GLN A 234 3.86 4.74 25.65
C GLN A 234 3.21 5.98 26.26
N SER A 235 4.02 6.85 26.85
CA SER A 235 3.61 8.18 27.32
C SER A 235 4.40 9.30 26.62
N GLY A 236 3.69 10.25 25.99
CA GLY A 236 4.29 11.49 25.46
C GLY A 236 4.46 11.60 23.93
N MET A 237 3.37 11.70 23.18
CA MET A 237 3.33 12.48 21.94
C MET A 237 2.13 13.43 21.99
N GLN A 238 2.29 14.67 21.52
CA GLN A 238 1.33 15.76 21.67
C GLN A 238 0.37 15.84 20.48
N ASP A 239 -0.88 16.25 20.72
CA ASP A 239 -1.84 16.58 19.67
C ASP A 239 -1.49 17.92 18.99
N GLU A 240 -1.33 17.91 17.66
CA GLU A 240 -1.49 19.07 16.78
C GLU A 240 -2.27 18.61 15.53
N GLY A 241 -3.38 19.30 15.18
CA GLY A 241 -4.28 18.85 14.10
C GLY A 241 -5.50 19.75 13.84
N SER A 242 -5.40 21.06 14.09
CA SER A 242 -6.45 22.08 13.93
C SER A 242 -6.90 22.41 12.49
N ASP A 243 -6.22 21.89 11.47
CA ASP A 243 -5.90 22.71 10.30
C ASP A 243 -6.69 22.30 9.04
N GLY A 244 -7.46 23.24 8.48
CA GLY A 244 -8.34 23.00 7.33
C GLY A 244 -7.59 22.69 6.04
N ALA A 245 -7.91 21.56 5.42
CA ALA A 245 -7.24 21.05 4.23
C ALA A 245 -7.95 21.42 2.93
N ALA A 246 -7.16 21.80 1.92
CA ALA A 246 -7.49 21.59 0.52
C ALA A 246 -6.21 21.29 -0.28
N PRO A 247 -5.87 20.00 -0.46
CA PRO A 247 -5.05 19.60 -1.61
C PRO A 247 -5.55 18.29 -2.27
N GLY A 248 -5.75 18.31 -3.59
CA GLY A 248 -5.88 17.09 -4.39
C GLY A 248 -7.20 16.32 -4.21
N ARG A 249 -8.32 16.97 -4.54
CA ARG A 249 -9.67 16.37 -4.61
C ARG A 249 -9.64 14.95 -5.20
N TYR A 250 -10.13 13.98 -4.44
CA TYR A 250 -10.36 12.62 -4.88
C TYR A 250 -11.33 12.64 -6.08
N GLU A 251 -10.92 12.09 -7.22
CA GLU A 251 -11.78 11.88 -8.39
C GLU A 251 -12.76 10.72 -8.13
N GLY A 252 -13.67 10.96 -7.18
CA GLY A 252 -14.59 9.97 -6.63
C GLY A 252 -15.65 9.50 -7.62
N GLY A 253 -16.60 8.71 -7.10
CA GLY A 253 -17.58 7.99 -7.92
C GLY A 253 -18.42 8.87 -8.84
N LEU A 254 -18.46 10.19 -8.64
CA LEU A 254 -19.20 11.17 -9.46
C LEU A 254 -18.93 11.06 -10.98
N ASN A 255 -17.72 10.70 -11.40
CA ASN A 255 -17.38 10.53 -12.82
C ASN A 255 -18.12 9.34 -13.49
N THR A 256 -18.54 8.36 -12.70
CA THR A 256 -19.14 7.09 -13.14
C THR A 256 -20.57 6.87 -12.62
N THR A 257 -20.98 7.61 -11.60
CA THR A 257 -22.30 7.50 -10.94
C THR A 257 -23.37 8.26 -11.71
N ASN A 258 -24.56 7.66 -11.86
CA ASN A 258 -25.72 8.35 -12.40
C ASN A 258 -26.28 9.33 -11.35
N LEU A 259 -25.97 10.62 -11.51
CA LEU A 259 -26.41 11.66 -10.57
C LEU A 259 -27.93 11.75 -10.49
N ARG A 260 -28.62 11.45 -11.60
CA ARG A 260 -30.09 11.45 -11.64
C ARG A 260 -30.67 10.36 -10.72
N GLU A 261 -30.02 9.20 -10.64
CA GLU A 261 -30.40 8.13 -9.70
C GLU A 261 -30.18 8.53 -8.24
N ILE A 262 -29.13 9.30 -7.92
CA ILE A 262 -28.90 9.86 -6.58
C ILE A 262 -30.07 10.76 -6.12
N PHE A 263 -30.67 11.50 -7.07
CA PHE A 263 -31.77 12.44 -6.80
C PHE A 263 -33.18 11.91 -7.09
N THR A 264 -33.33 10.74 -7.70
CA THR A 264 -34.57 9.97 -7.62
C THR A 264 -34.62 9.30 -6.25
N THR A 265 -35.39 9.87 -5.33
CA THR A 265 -35.74 9.18 -4.08
C THR A 265 -36.30 7.80 -4.45
N PRO A 266 -35.67 6.67 -4.05
CA PRO A 266 -36.31 5.38 -4.22
C PRO A 266 -37.64 5.42 -3.47
N ALA A 267 -38.73 5.13 -4.16
CA ALA A 267 -40.05 5.07 -3.51
C ALA A 267 -39.92 4.15 -2.28
N PRO A 268 -40.32 4.59 -1.08
CA PRO A 268 -39.95 3.92 0.16
C PRO A 268 -40.35 2.46 0.07
N SER A 269 -39.35 1.59 0.04
CA SER A 269 -39.54 0.18 -0.28
C SER A 269 -40.47 -0.42 0.75
N THR A 270 -41.74 -0.66 0.36
CA THR A 270 -42.79 -1.16 1.24
C THR A 270 -42.21 -2.35 1.99
N PRO A 271 -42.09 -2.29 3.33
CA PRO A 271 -41.32 -3.27 4.09
C PRO A 271 -41.84 -4.65 3.73
N ALA A 272 -40.95 -5.49 3.19
CA ALA A 272 -41.33 -6.76 2.58
C ALA A 272 -42.22 -7.52 3.56
N PRO A 273 -43.46 -7.93 3.16
CA PRO A 273 -44.44 -8.43 4.10
C PRO A 273 -43.84 -9.61 4.86
N SER A 274 -43.72 -9.46 6.18
CA SER A 274 -42.96 -10.37 7.02
C SER A 274 -43.47 -11.79 6.81
N THR A 275 -42.65 -12.63 6.17
CA THR A 275 -43.00 -14.01 5.86
C THR A 275 -43.49 -14.68 7.13
N PRO A 276 -44.74 -15.19 7.18
CA PRO A 276 -45.24 -15.85 8.38
C PRO A 276 -44.26 -16.94 8.80
N ALA A 277 -43.93 -16.98 10.10
CA ALA A 277 -43.01 -17.98 10.61
C ALA A 277 -43.51 -19.38 10.22
N PRO A 278 -42.63 -20.26 9.71
CA PRO A 278 -43.06 -21.61 9.35
C PRO A 278 -43.64 -22.30 10.59
N PRO A 279 -44.75 -23.07 10.46
CA PRO A 279 -45.33 -23.78 11.58
C PRO A 279 -44.29 -24.64 12.30
N ALA A 280 -44.32 -24.66 13.63
CA ALA A 280 -43.35 -25.39 14.44
C ALA A 280 -43.35 -26.88 14.04
N GLU A 281 -42.20 -27.35 13.56
CA GLU A 281 -42.02 -28.75 13.17
C GLU A 281 -42.08 -29.66 14.41
N ALA A 282 -42.76 -30.80 14.28
CA ALA A 282 -43.04 -31.66 15.43
C ALA A 282 -41.76 -32.32 15.98
N PRO A 283 -41.64 -32.52 17.31
CA PRO A 283 -40.45 -33.11 17.89
C PRO A 283 -40.22 -34.54 17.36
N PRO A 284 -38.97 -34.90 16.98
CA PRO A 284 -38.68 -36.21 16.41
C PRO A 284 -38.88 -37.32 17.44
N GLN A 285 -39.45 -38.45 17.01
CA GLN A 285 -39.63 -39.62 17.86
C GLN A 285 -38.29 -40.27 18.23
N THR A 286 -38.11 -40.57 19.51
CA THR A 286 -36.90 -41.22 20.04
C THR A 286 -36.82 -42.68 19.60
N ALA A 287 -35.76 -43.05 18.88
CA ALA A 287 -35.39 -44.44 18.66
C ALA A 287 -34.86 -45.09 19.96
N PRO A 288 -35.03 -46.41 20.16
CA PRO A 288 -34.58 -47.09 21.38
C PRO A 288 -33.04 -47.17 21.49
N PRO A 289 -32.49 -47.23 22.70
CA PRO A 289 -31.04 -47.25 22.92
C PRO A 289 -30.40 -48.58 22.51
N SER A 290 -29.25 -48.50 21.83
CA SER A 290 -28.38 -49.65 21.58
C SER A 290 -27.59 -50.02 22.83
N ALA A 291 -27.25 -51.31 22.98
CA ALA A 291 -26.52 -51.84 24.13
C ALA A 291 -25.07 -51.30 24.23
N PRO A 292 -24.51 -51.19 25.45
CA PRO A 292 -23.12 -50.75 25.64
C PRO A 292 -22.14 -51.80 25.12
N GLN A 293 -21.11 -51.35 24.38
CA GLN A 293 -19.92 -52.16 24.11
C GLN A 293 -18.94 -52.05 25.27
N GLU A 294 -18.43 -53.19 25.73
CA GLU A 294 -17.37 -53.23 26.74
C GLU A 294 -16.03 -52.76 26.16
N THR A 295 -15.41 -51.77 26.79
CA THR A 295 -14.03 -51.35 26.50
C THR A 295 -13.04 -52.30 27.19
N PRO A 296 -12.02 -52.85 26.49
CA PRO A 296 -11.00 -53.68 27.13
C PRO A 296 -10.14 -52.86 28.12
N PRO A 297 -9.60 -53.49 29.19
CA PRO A 297 -8.82 -52.79 30.20
C PRO A 297 -7.45 -52.32 29.68
N ALA A 298 -6.99 -51.18 30.18
CA ALA A 298 -5.69 -50.61 29.85
C ALA A 298 -4.52 -51.46 30.42
N PRO A 299 -3.38 -51.59 29.71
CA PRO A 299 -2.24 -52.35 30.19
C PRO A 299 -1.49 -51.62 31.31
N THR A 300 -1.15 -52.37 32.37
CA THR A 300 -0.36 -51.88 33.51
C THR A 300 1.07 -51.50 33.10
N PRO A 301 1.62 -50.34 33.53
CA PRO A 301 2.98 -49.95 33.21
C PRO A 301 4.03 -50.82 33.92
N THR A 302 5.04 -51.27 33.17
CA THR A 302 6.19 -52.04 33.68
C THR A 302 7.17 -51.12 34.44
N PRO A 303 7.71 -51.52 35.61
CA PRO A 303 8.69 -50.71 36.34
C PRO A 303 10.00 -50.57 35.55
N VAL A 304 10.55 -49.35 35.52
CA VAL A 304 11.83 -49.02 34.89
C VAL A 304 12.97 -49.32 35.88
N PRO A 305 14.07 -49.99 35.45
CA PRO A 305 15.21 -50.27 36.33
C PRO A 305 16.00 -48.98 36.66
N PRO A 306 16.66 -48.91 37.83
CA PRO A 306 17.42 -47.73 38.25
C PRO A 306 18.65 -47.50 37.37
N ALA A 307 18.91 -46.24 37.01
CA ALA A 307 20.05 -45.86 36.17
C ALA A 307 21.38 -45.93 36.95
N THR A 308 22.44 -46.37 36.27
CA THR A 308 23.82 -46.35 36.78
C THR A 308 24.33 -44.91 36.85
N PRO A 309 24.99 -44.46 37.94
CA PRO A 309 25.53 -43.11 38.03
C PRO A 309 26.66 -42.87 37.02
N ALA A 310 26.61 -41.73 36.34
CA ALA A 310 27.64 -41.28 35.41
C ALA A 310 28.88 -40.74 36.14
N PRO A 311 30.09 -40.84 35.55
CA PRO A 311 31.32 -40.34 36.18
C PRO A 311 31.35 -38.81 36.23
N GLN A 312 31.81 -38.28 37.36
CA GLN A 312 31.92 -36.85 37.65
C GLN A 312 32.93 -36.16 36.71
N PRO A 313 32.57 -35.05 36.03
CA PRO A 313 33.52 -34.29 35.20
C PRO A 313 34.66 -33.67 36.02
N ALA A 314 35.85 -33.62 35.43
CA ALA A 314 36.99 -32.89 36.01
C ALA A 314 36.80 -31.36 35.85
N PRO A 315 37.24 -30.54 36.83
CA PRO A 315 37.07 -29.09 36.78
C PRO A 315 37.91 -28.45 35.67
N ALA A 316 37.32 -27.50 34.96
CA ALA A 316 37.99 -26.71 33.93
C ALA A 316 38.99 -25.69 34.54
N PRO A 317 40.09 -25.34 33.85
CA PRO A 317 41.05 -24.38 34.34
C PRO A 317 40.49 -22.94 34.31
N VAL A 318 40.68 -22.21 35.40
CA VAL A 318 40.24 -20.80 35.54
C VAL A 318 41.04 -19.89 34.61
N ALA A 319 40.34 -19.10 33.79
CA ALA A 319 40.96 -18.08 32.94
C ALA A 319 41.37 -16.85 33.78
N PRO A 320 42.54 -16.22 33.51
CA PRO A 320 42.99 -15.05 34.25
C PRO A 320 42.13 -13.81 33.93
N ALA A 321 41.90 -12.97 34.95
CA ALA A 321 41.10 -11.75 34.82
C ALA A 321 41.76 -10.70 33.90
N PRO A 322 40.96 -9.89 33.16
CA PRO A 322 41.48 -8.86 32.26
C PRO A 322 42.06 -7.66 33.04
N THR A 323 43.25 -7.23 32.63
CA THR A 323 43.92 -6.02 33.16
C THR A 323 43.11 -4.76 32.81
N PRO A 324 42.89 -3.82 33.75
CA PRO A 324 42.22 -2.55 33.45
C PRO A 324 43.04 -1.68 32.48
N ALA A 325 42.36 -1.01 31.56
CA ALA A 325 42.99 -0.12 30.58
C ALA A 325 43.49 1.20 31.23
N PRO A 326 44.60 1.80 30.75
CA PRO A 326 45.08 3.09 31.25
C PRO A 326 44.08 4.22 31.00
N ALA A 327 43.91 5.11 31.98
CA ALA A 327 43.10 6.32 31.83
C ALA A 327 43.74 7.30 30.83
N ALA A 328 42.89 7.97 30.02
CA ALA A 328 43.33 9.01 29.11
C ALA A 328 43.75 10.30 29.86
N PRO A 329 44.75 11.07 29.37
CA PRO A 329 45.11 12.35 29.96
C PRO A 329 43.96 13.39 29.88
N ALA A 330 43.84 14.23 30.91
CA ALA A 330 42.85 15.30 30.93
C ALA A 330 43.19 16.44 29.95
N GLU A 331 42.17 16.94 29.25
CA GLU A 331 42.29 18.08 28.34
C GLU A 331 42.23 19.42 29.10
N PRO A 332 43.06 20.43 28.76
CA PRO A 332 43.13 21.68 29.51
C PRO A 332 41.91 22.60 29.28
N PRO A 333 41.51 23.42 30.28
CA PRO A 333 40.30 24.23 30.20
C PRO A 333 40.45 25.40 29.21
N ALA A 334 39.59 25.43 28.19
CA ALA A 334 39.49 26.54 27.25
C ALA A 334 38.78 27.75 27.89
N GLN A 335 39.34 28.95 27.69
CA GLN A 335 38.75 30.21 28.17
C GLN A 335 37.52 30.63 27.36
N PRO A 336 36.56 31.34 27.96
CA PRO A 336 35.35 31.80 27.27
C PRO A 336 35.67 32.84 26.19
N LYS A 337 34.91 32.82 25.09
CA LYS A 337 34.85 33.89 24.11
C LYS A 337 33.40 34.26 23.83
N ASP A 338 33.08 35.53 24.06
CA ASP A 338 31.79 36.11 23.71
C ASP A 338 31.60 36.17 22.19
N SER A 339 30.64 35.40 21.69
CA SER A 339 29.99 35.64 20.40
C SER A 339 28.66 34.90 20.37
N THR A 340 27.59 35.52 20.88
CA THR A 340 26.24 34.94 20.93
C THR A 340 25.60 34.87 19.55
N PRO A 341 25.37 33.68 18.98
CA PRO A 341 24.52 33.54 17.79
C PRO A 341 23.07 33.60 18.28
N ASN A 342 22.44 34.76 18.08
CA ASN A 342 21.05 35.07 18.42
C ASN A 342 20.13 33.82 18.39
N THR A 343 19.66 33.40 19.56
CA THR A 343 18.71 32.28 19.74
C THR A 343 17.30 32.69 19.32
N GLY A 344 17.17 33.08 18.05
CA GLY A 344 15.93 33.41 17.37
C GLY A 344 14.96 32.24 17.49
N ASN A 345 13.94 32.46 18.32
CA ASN A 345 12.86 31.55 18.68
C ASN A 345 12.44 30.65 17.49
N LYS A 346 12.66 29.33 17.60
CA LYS A 346 12.16 28.35 16.63
C LYS A 346 10.65 28.22 16.77
N GLN A 347 9.93 29.17 16.18
CA GLN A 347 8.48 29.10 16.08
C GLN A 347 8.08 27.80 15.35
N ASN A 348 7.19 27.01 15.96
CA ASN A 348 6.43 25.98 15.25
C ASN A 348 5.59 26.69 14.18
N ARG A 349 6.16 26.85 12.99
CA ARG A 349 5.43 27.35 11.83
C ARG A 349 4.63 26.16 11.29
N PRO A 350 3.29 26.16 11.35
CA PRO A 350 2.49 25.03 10.88
C PRO A 350 2.85 24.72 9.43
N LEU A 351 3.14 23.44 9.16
CA LEU A 351 3.47 22.96 7.83
C LEU A 351 2.18 22.85 7.01
N THR A 352 1.69 23.99 6.53
CA THR A 352 0.85 24.03 5.33
C THR A 352 1.48 23.13 4.26
N PRO A 353 0.70 22.41 3.44
CA PRO A 353 1.23 21.49 2.44
C PRO A 353 2.06 22.26 1.40
N ASP A 354 3.37 22.39 1.66
CA ASP A 354 4.36 22.96 0.75
C ASP A 354 4.33 22.11 -0.52
N THR A 355 3.68 22.64 -1.54
CA THR A 355 3.31 21.93 -2.75
C THR A 355 3.76 22.77 -3.94
N THR A 356 4.35 22.10 -4.90
CA THR A 356 4.67 22.67 -6.21
C THR A 356 3.80 22.00 -7.23
N GLN A 357 3.22 22.76 -8.16
CA GLN A 357 2.76 22.15 -9.40
C GLN A 357 3.96 21.60 -10.16
N THR A 358 3.86 20.37 -10.66
CA THR A 358 4.85 19.84 -11.62
C THR A 358 4.73 20.57 -12.96
N PRO A 359 5.67 20.40 -13.91
CA PRO A 359 5.50 20.86 -15.29
C PRO A 359 4.28 20.26 -16.04
N ARG A 360 3.55 19.31 -15.42
CA ARG A 360 2.27 18.76 -15.92
C ARG A 360 1.04 19.31 -15.17
N GLY A 361 1.24 20.22 -14.21
CA GLY A 361 0.19 20.76 -13.35
C GLY A 361 -0.24 19.87 -12.17
N GLU A 362 0.32 18.65 -12.04
CA GLU A 362 0.06 17.77 -10.89
C GLU A 362 0.51 18.45 -9.58
N VAL A 363 -0.33 18.43 -8.55
CA VAL A 363 0.04 18.96 -7.22
C VAL A 363 1.00 17.98 -6.55
N ARG A 364 2.28 18.36 -6.47
CA ARG A 364 3.35 17.56 -5.89
C ARG A 364 3.70 18.07 -4.47
N PRO A 365 3.53 17.26 -3.42
CA PRO A 365 4.03 17.57 -2.08
C PRO A 365 5.56 17.68 -2.05
N ARG A 366 6.06 18.49 -1.12
CA ARG A 366 7.49 18.72 -0.87
C ARG A 366 7.84 18.37 0.57
N ASN A 367 9.14 18.20 0.83
CA ASN A 367 9.70 17.82 2.13
C ASN A 367 9.00 16.58 2.74
N GLN A 368 8.68 15.60 1.90
CA GLN A 368 8.08 14.34 2.33
C GLN A 368 9.15 13.48 3.02
N ALA A 369 10.31 13.31 2.39
CA ALA A 369 11.42 12.53 2.96
C ALA A 369 12.26 13.39 3.92
N VAL A 370 12.30 13.02 5.21
CA VAL A 370 13.07 13.73 6.24
C VAL A 370 14.00 12.79 6.99
N GLY A 371 15.31 13.08 6.96
CA GLY A 371 16.35 12.23 7.57
C GLY A 371 16.92 11.19 6.61
N PHE A 372 17.53 10.14 7.17
CA PHE A 372 18.19 9.07 6.42
C PHE A 372 17.22 7.89 6.18
N PRO A 373 17.41 7.05 5.14
CA PRO A 373 16.56 5.90 4.87
C PRO A 373 16.44 4.88 6.02
N ASN A 374 17.38 4.89 6.98
CA ASN A 374 17.36 4.05 8.19
C ASN A 374 17.24 4.84 9.51
N ARG A 375 17.02 6.16 9.45
CA ARG A 375 16.81 7.04 10.60
C ARG A 375 16.14 8.32 10.12
N GLY A 376 14.82 8.26 9.98
CA GLY A 376 14.03 9.34 9.39
C GLY A 376 12.52 9.13 9.52
N ARG A 377 11.76 10.02 8.91
CA ARG A 377 10.30 9.97 8.82
C ARG A 377 9.81 10.34 7.42
N LEU A 378 8.56 9.98 7.13
CA LEU A 378 7.82 10.39 5.94
C LEU A 378 6.74 11.39 6.38
N GLN A 379 6.61 12.51 5.66
CA GLN A 379 5.57 13.52 5.84
C GLN A 379 4.73 13.61 4.56
N ASN A 380 3.46 14.03 4.68
CA ASN A 380 2.55 14.26 3.53
C ASN A 380 2.56 13.08 2.53
N ALA A 381 2.48 11.86 3.05
CA ALA A 381 2.84 10.64 2.33
C ALA A 381 1.91 10.30 1.16
N THR A 382 2.48 9.89 0.03
CA THR A 382 1.72 9.42 -1.13
C THR A 382 1.31 7.96 -0.94
N SER A 383 0.00 7.68 -0.87
CA SER A 383 -0.52 6.31 -0.78
C SER A 383 -0.46 5.60 -2.14
N MET A 384 0.20 4.44 -2.21
CA MET A 384 0.19 3.62 -3.42
C MET A 384 -1.16 2.97 -3.70
N MET A 385 -2.04 2.83 -2.69
CA MET A 385 -3.42 2.37 -2.90
C MET A 385 -4.22 3.43 -3.64
N THR A 386 -4.23 4.66 -3.12
CA THR A 386 -4.94 5.80 -3.74
C THR A 386 -4.39 6.13 -5.15
N ARG A 387 -3.07 6.03 -5.37
CA ARG A 387 -2.49 6.17 -6.73
C ARG A 387 -2.86 5.00 -7.65
N SER A 388 -3.10 3.79 -7.12
CA SER A 388 -3.61 2.65 -7.90
C SER A 388 -5.09 2.80 -8.26
N GLU A 389 -5.89 3.37 -7.35
CA GLU A 389 -7.31 3.63 -7.55
C GLU A 389 -7.51 4.73 -8.59
N ALA A 390 -6.83 5.87 -8.45
CA ALA A 390 -6.86 6.98 -9.40
C ALA A 390 -6.40 6.59 -10.82
N LEU A 391 -5.45 5.66 -10.96
CA LEU A 391 -5.03 5.14 -12.26
C LEU A 391 -5.93 4.01 -12.79
N ALA A 392 -6.80 3.43 -11.96
CA ALA A 392 -7.74 2.36 -12.30
C ALA A 392 -7.14 1.26 -13.21
N ARG A 393 -7.56 1.18 -14.49
CA ARG A 393 -7.07 0.19 -15.46
C ARG A 393 -5.65 0.45 -15.97
N GLN A 394 -5.11 1.66 -15.76
CA GLN A 394 -3.73 2.05 -16.06
C GLN A 394 -2.79 1.79 -14.87
N ALA A 395 -3.30 1.29 -13.74
CA ALA A 395 -2.47 0.82 -12.62
C ALA A 395 -1.74 -0.48 -12.99
N TYR A 396 -0.66 -0.35 -13.75
CA TYR A 396 0.25 -1.44 -14.14
C TYR A 396 1.20 -1.87 -13.01
N PHE A 397 0.81 -1.58 -11.77
CA PHE A 397 1.42 -2.10 -10.57
C PHE A 397 0.34 -2.71 -9.66
N GLU A 398 0.75 -3.38 -8.58
CA GLU A 398 -0.17 -3.93 -7.58
C GLU A 398 0.50 -4.05 -6.21
N VAL A 399 -0.17 -3.57 -5.16
CA VAL A 399 0.25 -3.73 -3.77
C VAL A 399 -0.08 -5.15 -3.31
N ALA A 400 0.93 -5.98 -3.07
CA ALA A 400 0.74 -7.40 -2.80
C ALA A 400 0.16 -7.70 -1.40
N ALA A 401 0.32 -6.79 -0.44
CA ALA A 401 -0.12 -6.94 0.95
C ALA A 401 -0.64 -5.60 1.53
N PRO A 402 -1.76 -5.04 1.02
CA PRO A 402 -2.23 -3.70 1.38
C PRO A 402 -2.44 -3.52 2.88
N ASN A 403 -3.04 -4.53 3.52
CA ASN A 403 -3.38 -4.58 4.95
C ASN A 403 -2.16 -4.45 5.90
N MET A 404 -0.92 -4.55 5.40
CA MET A 404 0.27 -4.27 6.21
C MET A 404 0.43 -2.78 6.54
N ASN A 405 -0.29 -1.88 5.86
CA ASN A 405 -0.16 -0.43 5.99
C ASN A 405 1.27 0.10 5.73
N LYS A 406 2.05 -0.65 4.94
CA LYS A 406 3.46 -0.37 4.55
C LYS A 406 3.58 0.10 3.09
N HIS A 407 2.53 0.68 2.53
CA HIS A 407 2.40 1.02 1.11
C HIS A 407 2.51 2.54 0.81
N PHE A 408 3.18 3.30 1.67
CA PHE A 408 3.33 4.76 1.55
C PHE A 408 4.69 5.17 0.98
N ALA A 409 4.70 6.19 0.13
CA ALA A 409 5.83 6.61 -0.68
C ALA A 409 6.07 8.12 -0.56
N THR A 410 7.23 8.58 -1.03
CA THR A 410 7.31 9.93 -1.59
C THR A 410 6.65 9.95 -2.97
N TYR A 411 6.30 11.14 -3.45
CA TYR A 411 5.76 11.37 -4.80
C TYR A 411 6.73 10.84 -5.88
N ASP A 412 8.04 11.05 -5.71
CA ASP A 412 9.05 10.54 -6.66
C ASP A 412 9.12 9.00 -6.65
N MET A 413 8.99 8.35 -5.50
CA MET A 413 8.94 6.89 -5.46
C MET A 413 7.64 6.36 -6.07
N ALA A 414 6.50 7.00 -5.79
CA ALA A 414 5.23 6.65 -6.43
C ALA A 414 5.31 6.77 -7.96
N GLU A 415 5.83 7.88 -8.48
CA GLU A 415 6.02 8.08 -9.92
C GLU A 415 7.01 7.07 -10.53
N MET A 416 8.10 6.73 -9.84
CA MET A 416 9.01 5.68 -10.29
C MET A 416 8.31 4.32 -10.42
N ILE A 417 7.41 3.97 -9.48
CA ILE A 417 6.63 2.72 -9.51
C ILE A 417 5.59 2.74 -10.64
N VAL A 418 4.87 3.86 -10.85
CA VAL A 418 3.93 4.04 -11.97
C VAL A 418 4.63 3.83 -13.31
N ARG A 419 5.78 4.51 -13.50
CA ARG A 419 6.62 4.40 -14.70
C ARG A 419 7.16 2.99 -14.93
N ALA A 420 7.66 2.34 -13.88
CA ALA A 420 8.13 0.96 -13.93
C ALA A 420 7.01 -0.01 -14.35
N GLY A 421 5.80 0.16 -13.80
CA GLY A 421 4.62 -0.60 -14.20
C GLY A 421 4.26 -0.38 -15.66
N ALA A 422 4.16 0.88 -16.11
CA ALA A 422 3.84 1.21 -17.49
C ALA A 422 4.87 0.63 -18.48
N PHE A 423 6.17 0.71 -18.16
CA PHE A 423 7.23 0.08 -18.94
C PHE A 423 7.07 -1.45 -19.03
N MET A 424 6.82 -2.12 -17.90
CA MET A 424 6.64 -3.58 -17.85
C MET A 424 5.39 -4.05 -18.59
N ASN A 425 4.31 -3.26 -18.57
CA ASN A 425 3.11 -3.58 -19.33
C ASN A 425 3.32 -3.37 -20.83
N LEU A 426 3.90 -2.23 -21.24
CA LEU A 426 4.14 -1.91 -22.65
C LEU A 426 5.08 -2.91 -23.34
N ASN A 427 6.12 -3.38 -22.66
CA ASN A 427 7.14 -4.25 -23.26
C ASN A 427 6.86 -5.75 -23.06
N TYR A 428 6.14 -6.14 -22.00
CA TYR A 428 6.00 -7.56 -21.61
C TYR A 428 4.59 -7.98 -21.17
N THR A 429 3.59 -7.10 -21.20
CA THR A 429 2.23 -7.33 -20.69
C THR A 429 2.24 -7.84 -19.24
N LYS A 430 3.11 -7.26 -18.40
CA LYS A 430 3.28 -7.61 -16.98
C LYS A 430 3.08 -6.39 -16.08
N LYS A 431 2.48 -6.59 -14.91
CA LYS A 431 2.52 -5.62 -13.81
C LYS A 431 3.85 -5.70 -13.05
N VAL A 432 4.20 -4.65 -12.32
CA VAL A 432 5.16 -4.72 -11.20
C VAL A 432 4.42 -4.95 -9.88
N TYR A 433 4.98 -5.79 -9.00
CA TYR A 433 4.39 -6.07 -7.69
C TYR A 433 5.24 -5.45 -6.60
N LEU A 434 4.63 -4.64 -5.72
CA LEU A 434 5.30 -4.05 -4.57
C LEU A 434 4.79 -4.66 -3.26
N SER A 435 5.66 -4.75 -2.25
CA SER A 435 5.29 -5.20 -0.90
C SER A 435 5.46 -4.09 0.15
N ARG A 436 6.69 -3.73 0.49
CA ARG A 436 7.00 -2.68 1.49
C ARG A 436 7.59 -1.45 0.83
N VAL A 437 7.07 -0.29 1.18
CA VAL A 437 7.54 1.03 0.74
C VAL A 437 7.90 1.89 1.96
N SER A 438 6.90 2.19 2.79
CA SER A 438 7.02 2.90 4.07
C SER A 438 5.69 2.82 4.83
N ALA A 439 5.69 3.08 6.14
CA ALA A 439 4.47 3.41 6.87
C ALA A 439 4.05 4.86 6.60
N ARG A 440 2.81 5.23 6.93
CA ARG A 440 2.24 6.56 6.63
C ARG A 440 3.07 7.73 7.15
N SER A 441 3.71 7.58 8.32
CA SER A 441 4.62 8.55 8.93
C SER A 441 6.12 8.17 8.81
N GLY A 442 6.44 7.09 8.08
CA GLY A 442 7.79 6.54 7.99
C GLY A 442 8.25 5.86 9.28
N GLY A 443 9.49 6.10 9.71
CA GLY A 443 10.07 5.49 10.91
C GLY A 443 10.51 4.03 10.72
N ARG A 444 11.05 3.42 11.78
CA ARG A 444 11.64 2.07 11.76
C ARG A 444 10.60 1.01 11.37
N LEU A 445 10.95 0.13 10.42
CA LEU A 445 10.01 -0.81 9.79
C LEU A 445 10.48 -2.27 9.83
N PRO A 446 10.47 -2.93 11.01
CA PRO A 446 10.93 -4.32 11.14
C PRO A 446 10.32 -5.28 10.10
N PRO A 447 11.11 -6.25 9.59
CA PRO A 447 12.53 -6.48 9.87
C PRO A 447 13.49 -5.54 9.11
N SER A 448 12.99 -4.72 8.18
CA SER A 448 13.84 -3.85 7.35
C SER A 448 14.40 -2.67 8.16
N ALA A 449 15.72 -2.47 8.10
CA ALA A 449 16.36 -1.30 8.70
C ALA A 449 16.06 0.01 7.93
N SER A 450 15.78 -0.14 6.63
CA SER A 450 15.45 0.87 5.62
C SER A 450 13.97 1.33 5.67
N HIS A 451 13.44 1.91 4.59
CA HIS A 451 12.03 2.29 4.38
C HIS A 451 11.51 3.45 5.21
N GLN A 452 12.35 4.13 6.00
CA GLN A 452 11.85 5.10 6.98
C GLN A 452 11.41 6.46 6.40
N ILE A 453 11.65 6.71 5.11
CA ILE A 453 11.44 8.02 4.44
C ILE A 453 10.72 7.94 3.08
N GLY A 454 10.06 6.83 2.75
CA GLY A 454 9.31 6.69 1.48
C GLY A 454 10.13 6.59 0.18
N ASN A 455 11.47 6.66 0.23
CA ASN A 455 12.37 6.56 -0.94
C ASN A 455 12.92 5.13 -1.20
N ASP A 456 12.29 4.12 -0.63
CA ASP A 456 12.65 2.70 -0.71
C ASP A 456 11.44 1.85 -1.10
N VAL A 457 11.59 0.83 -1.95
CA VAL A 457 10.52 -0.14 -2.25
C VAL A 457 11.04 -1.55 -2.51
N ASP A 458 10.40 -2.54 -1.90
CA ASP A 458 10.57 -3.97 -2.20
C ASP A 458 9.67 -4.36 -3.39
N LEU A 459 10.29 -4.69 -4.53
CA LEU A 459 9.62 -5.07 -5.77
C LEU A 459 9.89 -6.53 -6.14
N GLY A 460 8.85 -7.26 -6.55
CA GLY A 460 8.97 -8.64 -7.02
C GLY A 460 9.69 -8.72 -8.37
N TYR A 461 10.55 -9.72 -8.55
CA TYR A 461 11.26 -9.90 -9.82
C TYR A 461 10.30 -10.23 -10.98
N PRO A 462 10.51 -9.68 -12.19
CA PRO A 462 9.79 -10.08 -13.40
C PRO A 462 9.90 -11.59 -13.70
N THR A 463 8.75 -12.28 -13.70
CA THR A 463 8.66 -13.70 -14.09
C THR A 463 7.54 -13.95 -15.09
N ASP A 464 7.63 -15.09 -15.77
CA ASP A 464 6.63 -15.52 -16.73
C ASP A 464 5.37 -16.06 -16.06
N THR A 465 5.46 -16.50 -14.80
CA THR A 465 4.30 -16.87 -13.95
C THR A 465 3.46 -15.67 -13.50
N ALA A 466 2.35 -15.94 -12.81
CA ALA A 466 1.53 -14.94 -12.12
C ALA A 466 1.90 -14.76 -10.63
N ASN A 467 3.01 -15.34 -10.15
CA ASN A 467 3.44 -15.16 -8.76
C ASN A 467 4.02 -13.75 -8.56
N LYS A 468 3.47 -13.02 -7.58
CA LYS A 468 3.82 -11.63 -7.24
C LYS A 468 5.25 -11.51 -6.68
N PHE A 469 5.64 -12.47 -5.84
CA PHE A 469 6.95 -12.53 -5.19
C PHE A 469 7.55 -13.94 -5.37
N PRO A 470 8.11 -14.22 -6.57
CA PRO A 470 8.64 -15.52 -6.92
C PRO A 470 10.08 -15.68 -6.46
N LEU A 471 10.34 -16.77 -5.72
CA LEU A 471 11.68 -17.17 -5.30
C LEU A 471 12.58 -17.38 -6.52
N THR A 472 13.36 -16.35 -6.83
CA THR A 472 14.21 -16.22 -8.01
C THR A 472 15.57 -16.90 -7.82
N VAL A 473 16.03 -17.04 -6.58
CA VAL A 473 17.19 -17.88 -6.22
C VAL A 473 16.74 -18.95 -5.23
N ASN A 474 16.93 -20.22 -5.57
CA ASN A 474 16.35 -21.34 -4.80
C ASN A 474 16.81 -21.39 -3.32
N ASN A 475 16.10 -22.13 -2.47
CA ASN A 475 16.38 -22.18 -1.02
C ASN A 475 17.84 -22.60 -0.69
N ARG A 476 18.40 -23.54 -1.46
CA ARG A 476 19.81 -23.98 -1.35
C ARG A 476 20.82 -22.94 -1.86
N GLY A 477 20.35 -21.82 -2.41
CA GLY A 477 21.17 -20.77 -3.00
C GLY A 477 21.96 -21.23 -4.24
N SER A 478 21.62 -22.36 -4.87
CA SER A 478 22.48 -22.99 -5.88
C SER A 478 22.27 -22.44 -7.29
N HIS A 479 21.03 -22.25 -7.72
CA HIS A 479 20.67 -21.81 -9.07
C HIS A 479 19.55 -20.75 -9.04
N LEU A 480 19.39 -20.04 -10.16
CA LEU A 480 18.19 -19.27 -10.45
C LEU A 480 17.00 -20.23 -10.62
N ASP A 481 15.79 -19.74 -10.33
CA ASP A 481 14.57 -20.44 -10.69
C ASP A 481 14.28 -20.36 -12.19
N ARG A 482 13.65 -21.40 -12.75
CA ARG A 482 13.36 -21.52 -14.19
C ARG A 482 12.36 -20.49 -14.72
N ASN A 483 11.57 -19.87 -13.85
CA ASN A 483 10.58 -18.86 -14.22
C ASN A 483 11.14 -17.42 -14.17
N TYR A 484 12.37 -17.25 -13.66
CA TYR A 484 13.02 -15.95 -13.53
C TYR A 484 13.56 -15.44 -14.87
N SER A 485 13.07 -14.28 -15.31
CA SER A 485 13.51 -13.67 -16.56
C SER A 485 14.64 -12.67 -16.31
N VAL A 486 15.87 -13.13 -16.57
CA VAL A 486 17.09 -12.29 -16.57
C VAL A 486 16.91 -11.07 -17.48
N GLU A 487 16.36 -11.28 -18.68
CA GLU A 487 16.17 -10.24 -19.70
C GLU A 487 15.16 -9.17 -19.27
N LYS A 488 13.97 -9.57 -18.78
CA LYS A 488 12.95 -8.61 -18.31
C LYS A 488 13.46 -7.80 -17.11
N THR A 489 14.21 -8.44 -16.22
CA THR A 489 14.85 -7.77 -15.08
C THR A 489 15.96 -6.81 -15.52
N TYR A 490 16.79 -7.21 -16.48
CA TYR A 490 17.84 -6.39 -17.06
C TYR A 490 17.28 -5.13 -17.72
N ASN A 491 16.28 -5.29 -18.58
CA ASN A 491 15.64 -4.18 -19.29
C ASN A 491 14.87 -3.26 -18.34
N LEU A 492 14.20 -3.80 -17.31
CA LEU A 492 13.60 -3.00 -16.24
C LEU A 492 14.66 -2.17 -15.50
N PHE A 493 15.78 -2.77 -15.06
CA PHE A 493 16.82 -2.02 -14.36
C PHE A 493 17.47 -0.97 -15.27
N LYS A 494 17.71 -1.28 -16.54
CA LYS A 494 18.21 -0.34 -17.56
C LYS A 494 17.26 0.86 -17.74
N TYR A 495 15.94 0.63 -17.72
CA TYR A 495 14.90 1.66 -17.75
C TYR A 495 14.84 2.50 -16.45
N LEU A 496 14.94 1.87 -15.28
CA LEU A 496 14.99 2.57 -13.99
C LEU A 496 16.21 3.51 -13.93
N PHE A 497 17.39 3.05 -14.38
CA PHE A 497 18.59 3.88 -14.42
C PHE A 497 18.61 4.91 -15.57
N SER A 498 17.77 4.78 -16.61
CA SER A 498 17.68 5.79 -17.69
C SER A 498 16.87 7.03 -17.29
N GLN A 499 16.08 6.97 -16.20
CA GLN A 499 15.36 8.12 -15.66
C GLN A 499 16.33 9.24 -15.23
N THR A 500 16.03 10.47 -15.63
CA THR A 500 16.90 11.65 -15.46
C THR A 500 16.39 12.63 -14.40
N ASP A 501 15.08 12.68 -14.18
CA ASP A 501 14.41 13.46 -13.14
C ASP A 501 14.44 12.72 -11.79
N ILE A 502 13.90 11.50 -11.76
CA ILE A 502 13.86 10.63 -10.58
C ILE A 502 15.03 9.65 -10.64
N LYS A 503 16.12 9.95 -9.93
CA LYS A 503 17.39 9.22 -10.05
C LYS A 503 17.45 8.05 -9.07
N VAL A 504 17.70 6.84 -9.59
CA VAL A 504 18.05 5.67 -8.76
C VAL A 504 19.34 5.93 -7.99
N ASP A 505 19.36 5.50 -6.72
CA ASP A 505 20.55 5.49 -5.87
C ASP A 505 21.23 4.12 -5.87
N ARG A 506 20.45 3.09 -5.58
CA ARG A 506 20.88 1.68 -5.60
C ARG A 506 19.72 0.75 -5.91
N ILE A 507 20.08 -0.46 -6.34
CA ILE A 507 19.20 -1.62 -6.22
C ILE A 507 19.95 -2.71 -5.47
N PHE A 508 19.33 -3.30 -4.44
CA PHE A 508 19.89 -4.41 -3.66
C PHE A 508 19.27 -5.74 -4.09
N ILE A 509 20.11 -6.74 -4.36
CA ILE A 509 19.75 -8.01 -5.01
C ILE A 509 20.58 -9.19 -4.47
N ASP A 510 20.17 -10.43 -4.76
CA ASP A 510 21.04 -11.60 -4.55
C ASP A 510 22.24 -11.59 -5.53
N GLN A 511 23.39 -12.11 -5.10
CA GLN A 511 24.61 -12.14 -5.90
C GLN A 511 24.41 -12.94 -7.20
N LYS A 512 23.56 -13.99 -7.20
CA LYS A 512 23.29 -14.79 -8.40
C LYS A 512 22.46 -14.04 -9.43
N VAL A 513 21.58 -13.14 -8.97
CA VAL A 513 20.91 -12.18 -9.84
C VAL A 513 21.92 -11.19 -10.43
N LYS A 514 22.82 -10.59 -9.63
CA LYS A 514 23.87 -9.68 -10.14
C LYS A 514 24.75 -10.36 -11.20
N ASN A 515 25.19 -11.60 -10.92
CA ASN A 515 26.05 -12.36 -11.83
C ASN A 515 25.33 -12.69 -13.16
N ALA A 516 24.05 -13.06 -13.12
CA ALA A 516 23.28 -13.40 -14.31
C ALA A 516 22.96 -12.18 -15.18
N LEU A 517 22.59 -11.05 -14.57
CA LEU A 517 22.46 -9.77 -15.25
C LEU A 517 23.78 -9.36 -15.91
N CYS A 518 24.92 -9.57 -15.23
CA CYS A 518 26.24 -9.28 -15.79
C CYS A 518 26.60 -10.20 -16.97
N ALA A 519 26.27 -11.49 -16.90
CA ALA A 519 26.43 -12.42 -18.02
C ALA A 519 25.58 -12.03 -19.24
N HIS A 520 24.35 -11.55 -19.02
CA HIS A 520 23.47 -11.02 -20.08
C HIS A 520 24.05 -9.76 -20.72
N ALA A 521 24.55 -8.80 -19.93
CA ALA A 521 25.22 -7.60 -20.44
C ALA A 521 26.47 -7.93 -21.27
N LYS A 522 27.25 -8.94 -20.84
CA LYS A 522 28.41 -9.47 -21.56
C LYS A 522 28.00 -10.14 -22.88
N SER A 523 26.99 -11.00 -22.90
CA SER A 523 26.56 -11.72 -24.13
C SER A 523 25.85 -10.83 -25.15
N LYS A 524 25.23 -9.72 -24.73
CA LYS A 524 24.67 -8.67 -25.60
C LYS A 524 25.70 -7.60 -26.00
N ASN A 525 26.95 -7.70 -25.54
CA ASN A 525 28.03 -6.71 -25.73
C ASN A 525 27.70 -5.27 -25.23
N GLU A 526 26.67 -5.08 -24.40
CA GLU A 526 26.23 -3.73 -24.00
C GLU A 526 27.25 -2.98 -23.13
N LEU A 527 28.15 -3.70 -22.46
CA LEU A 527 29.27 -3.10 -21.71
C LEU A 527 30.24 -2.32 -22.62
N ASN A 528 30.25 -2.57 -23.93
CA ASN A 528 31.07 -1.87 -24.92
C ASN A 528 30.21 -1.10 -25.95
N GLY A 529 28.87 -1.18 -25.86
CA GLY A 529 27.95 -0.60 -26.83
C GLY A 529 27.69 0.91 -26.65
N SER A 530 26.68 1.43 -27.36
CA SER A 530 26.19 2.81 -27.21
C SER A 530 25.87 3.17 -25.75
N ASP A 531 25.25 2.23 -25.05
CA ASP A 531 24.67 2.43 -23.72
C ASP A 531 25.66 2.14 -22.59
N LYS A 532 26.94 1.90 -22.91
CA LYS A 532 27.99 1.47 -21.96
C LYS A 532 28.01 2.28 -20.67
N ASP A 533 27.79 3.60 -20.73
CA ASP A 533 27.86 4.48 -19.56
C ASP A 533 26.59 4.38 -18.69
N LEU A 534 25.42 4.11 -19.30
CA LEU A 534 24.18 3.76 -18.59
C LEU A 534 24.31 2.39 -17.92
N VAL A 535 24.78 1.38 -18.67
CA VAL A 535 24.92 0.00 -18.19
C VAL A 535 25.99 -0.10 -17.11
N LYS A 536 27.12 0.61 -17.25
CA LYS A 536 28.12 0.72 -16.20
C LYS A 536 27.57 1.43 -14.97
N ARG A 537 26.86 2.55 -15.13
CA ARG A 537 26.21 3.27 -14.00
C ARG A 537 25.19 2.39 -13.27
N MET A 538 24.50 1.51 -13.97
CA MET A 538 23.65 0.48 -13.36
C MET A 538 24.50 -0.49 -12.52
N PHE A 539 25.49 -1.19 -13.10
CA PHE A 539 26.28 -2.19 -12.36
C PHE A 539 27.12 -1.62 -11.20
N ASP A 540 27.61 -0.38 -11.30
CA ASP A 540 28.29 0.34 -10.21
C ASP A 540 27.35 0.59 -9.00
N ASN A 541 26.02 0.50 -9.18
CA ASN A 541 24.99 0.72 -8.16
C ASN A 541 24.09 -0.51 -7.89
N LEU A 542 24.32 -1.65 -8.56
CA LEU A 542 23.77 -2.95 -8.16
C LEU A 542 24.61 -3.53 -7.02
N GLN A 543 24.06 -3.54 -5.82
CA GLN A 543 24.71 -4.05 -4.61
C GLN A 543 24.14 -5.43 -4.22
N HIS A 544 25.01 -6.38 -3.87
CA HIS A 544 24.53 -7.61 -3.22
C HIS A 544 24.19 -7.36 -1.75
N VAL A 545 23.00 -7.81 -1.32
CA VAL A 545 22.66 -7.99 0.10
C VAL A 545 21.88 -9.31 0.26
N ARG A 546 22.24 -10.13 1.25
CA ARG A 546 21.54 -11.38 1.60
C ARG A 546 20.07 -11.10 1.93
N GLY A 547 19.16 -11.93 1.41
CA GLY A 547 17.71 -11.83 1.63
C GLY A 547 16.89 -11.51 0.38
N HIS A 548 17.48 -10.79 -0.59
CA HIS A 548 16.82 -10.31 -1.81
C HIS A 548 16.70 -11.39 -2.90
N ARG A 549 16.15 -12.56 -2.53
CA ARG A 549 16.05 -13.78 -3.36
C ARG A 549 14.75 -13.90 -4.16
N ASP A 550 13.72 -13.18 -3.75
CA ASP A 550 12.35 -13.17 -4.30
C ASP A 550 11.86 -11.75 -4.66
N HIS A 551 12.52 -10.73 -4.10
CA HIS A 551 12.37 -9.31 -4.39
C HIS A 551 13.72 -8.65 -4.65
N PHE A 552 13.69 -7.47 -5.28
CA PHE A 552 14.77 -6.50 -5.27
C PHE A 552 14.34 -5.26 -4.49
N HIS A 553 15.23 -4.72 -3.65
CA HIS A 553 15.00 -3.44 -2.97
C HIS A 553 15.50 -2.32 -3.88
N LEU A 554 14.60 -1.46 -4.35
CA LEU A 554 14.92 -0.24 -5.11
C LEU A 554 15.00 0.98 -4.17
N ARG A 555 16.08 1.75 -4.26
CA ARG A 555 16.22 3.07 -3.58
C ARG A 555 16.40 4.18 -4.61
N ILE A 556 15.66 5.28 -4.44
CA ILE A 556 15.88 6.53 -5.18
C ILE A 556 16.70 7.53 -4.37
N LYS A 557 17.34 8.49 -5.05
CA LYS A 557 18.06 9.60 -4.43
C LYS A 557 17.09 10.63 -3.86
N CYS A 558 17.56 11.38 -2.87
CA CYS A 558 16.85 12.56 -2.37
C CYS A 558 16.58 13.56 -3.50
N SER A 559 15.33 14.01 -3.60
CA SER A 559 14.90 15.03 -4.55
C SER A 559 15.33 16.43 -4.11
N SER A 560 15.45 17.37 -5.06
CA SER A 560 15.51 18.81 -4.74
C SER A 560 14.25 19.33 -4.05
N HIS A 561 13.15 18.57 -4.15
CA HIS A 561 11.88 18.83 -3.48
C HIS A 561 11.87 18.34 -2.01
N ASP A 562 12.88 17.57 -1.57
CA ASP A 562 12.98 17.00 -0.23
C ASP A 562 14.22 17.51 0.51
N PRO A 563 14.27 18.81 0.90
CA PRO A 563 15.43 19.41 1.55
C PRO A 563 15.76 18.80 2.92
N GLY A 564 14.81 18.09 3.56
CA GLY A 564 15.04 17.28 4.75
C GLY A 564 15.73 15.92 4.51
N CYS A 565 15.75 15.41 3.28
CA CYS A 565 16.23 14.06 2.95
C CYS A 565 17.76 13.96 2.99
N ARG A 566 18.30 12.84 3.49
CA ARG A 566 19.74 12.58 3.58
C ARG A 566 20.09 11.22 2.96
N GLY A 567 20.76 11.26 1.81
CA GLY A 567 21.31 10.05 1.17
C GLY A 567 22.54 9.52 1.90
N PHE A 568 22.97 8.30 1.56
CA PHE A 568 24.23 7.75 2.03
C PHE A 568 25.36 8.04 1.04
N ASN A 569 26.54 8.38 1.55
CA ASN A 569 27.76 8.35 0.74
C ASN A 569 28.24 6.91 0.61
N TYR A 570 28.08 6.36 -0.59
CA TYR A 570 28.37 4.96 -0.87
C TYR A 570 29.76 4.76 -1.48
N ARG A 571 30.51 3.78 -0.97
CA ARG A 571 31.70 3.27 -1.67
C ARG A 571 31.28 2.68 -3.01
N LYS A 572 32.04 3.01 -4.05
CA LYS A 572 31.95 2.37 -5.37
C LYS A 572 32.23 0.88 -5.18
N ILE A 573 31.35 0.04 -5.71
CA ILE A 573 31.49 -1.43 -5.66
C ILE A 573 32.08 -1.86 -7.00
N ASP A 574 32.87 -2.94 -6.99
CA ASP A 574 33.30 -3.57 -8.23
C ASP A 574 32.10 -4.01 -9.07
N SER A 575 32.25 -3.83 -10.38
CA SER A 575 31.13 -3.55 -11.28
C SER A 575 30.56 -4.83 -11.89
N CYS A 576 30.83 -5.06 -13.18
CA CYS A 576 30.52 -6.28 -13.92
C CYS A 576 31.79 -7.13 -14.13
N SER A 577 32.72 -7.05 -13.17
CA SER A 577 33.98 -7.80 -13.13
C SER A 577 33.70 -9.25 -12.77
#